data_AF-A0A4V2XWA0-F1
#
_entry.id   AF-A0A4V2XWA0-F1
#
_cell.length_a   1.000
_cell.length_b   1.000
_cell.length_c   1.000
_cell.angle_alpha   90.00
_cell.angle_beta   90.00
_cell.angle_gamma   90.00
#
_symmetry.space_group_name_H-M   'P 1'
#
loop_
_entity.id
_entity.type
_entity.pdbx_description
1 polymer ?
#
loop_
_entity_poly.entity_id
_entity_poly.type
_entity_poly.pdbx_seq_one_letter_code
_entity_poly.pdbx_strand_id
1 'polypeptide(L)'
;MCVAEKPQSDGARVVGGLGSRPVNAAPRRSVPSTPFGDDDGSADPRIVAALAAYDRGAGGSAEVLAALAAGRLLIPVVAVAESADATGAEKETAMATVLTTGRDGRRGLLAFTCVESLRRWNPEARPSPVPTRSAAEAALADGAEALVIDLAGPVTFAVDAPDLRSLASGWRPLGPWPGVEEADRAPRADVVVGGGGAARVRRTGGRVWRGVRRRVRRALIR
;
A
#
# COMPACT_ATOMS: atom_id res chain seq x y z
N MET A 1 -42.48 -26.42 47.03
CA MET A 1 -42.71 -25.98 48.43
C MET A 1 -41.62 -26.63 49.28
N CYS A 2 -40.99 -25.86 50.16
CA CYS A 2 -40.12 -26.29 51.28
C CYS A 2 -38.65 -26.67 50.99
N VAL A 3 -37.82 -25.63 51.18
CA VAL A 3 -36.53 -25.54 51.87
C VAL A 3 -36.14 -26.65 52.86
N ALA A 4 -34.82 -26.92 52.98
CA ALA A 4 -34.01 -27.02 54.21
C ALA A 4 -32.67 -27.72 53.86
N GLU A 5 -31.51 -27.04 53.86
CA GLU A 5 -30.61 -26.71 54.98
C GLU A 5 -29.56 -27.82 55.30
N LYS A 6 -28.30 -27.40 55.41
CA LYS A 6 -27.04 -28.19 55.44
C LYS A 6 -26.88 -29.06 56.69
N PRO A 7 -25.89 -29.98 56.65
CA PRO A 7 -24.87 -29.89 57.70
C PRO A 7 -23.43 -29.94 57.17
N GLN A 8 -22.58 -29.23 57.89
CA GLN A 8 -21.13 -29.28 57.84
C GLN A 8 -20.65 -30.44 58.71
N SER A 9 -19.75 -31.28 58.21
CA SER A 9 -18.91 -32.11 59.05
C SER A 9 -17.49 -32.21 58.48
N ASP A 10 -16.59 -32.45 59.42
CA ASP A 10 -15.20 -32.04 59.48
C ASP A 10 -14.26 -33.15 59.01
N GLY A 11 -13.06 -32.75 58.59
CA GLY A 11 -11.86 -33.58 58.65
C GLY A 11 -11.61 -34.60 57.54
N ALA A 12 -10.69 -34.27 56.63
CA ALA A 12 -9.54 -35.12 56.33
C ALA A 12 -8.51 -34.34 55.50
N ARG A 13 -7.36 -34.04 56.13
CA ARG A 13 -6.17 -33.55 55.43
C ARG A 13 -5.61 -34.67 54.55
N VAL A 14 -5.49 -34.41 53.25
CA VAL A 14 -4.53 -35.12 52.40
C VAL A 14 -3.44 -34.15 52.01
N VAL A 15 -2.25 -34.50 52.46
CA VAL A 15 -0.94 -33.92 52.13
C VAL A 15 -0.54 -34.38 50.72
N GLY A 16 0.09 -33.48 49.96
CA GLY A 16 0.98 -33.87 48.86
C GLY A 16 0.46 -33.57 47.46
N GLY A 17 0.89 -32.43 46.93
CA GLY A 17 0.80 -32.13 45.51
C GLY A 17 1.18 -30.68 45.27
N LEU A 18 2.46 -30.42 44.96
CA LEU A 18 2.90 -29.15 44.37
C LEU A 18 2.32 -29.07 42.95
N GLY A 19 1.02 -28.78 42.86
CA GLY A 19 0.36 -28.47 41.60
C GLY A 19 0.75 -27.06 41.21
N SER A 20 1.59 -26.94 40.18
CA SER A 20 1.80 -25.67 39.49
C SER A 20 0.43 -25.13 39.08
N ARG A 21 0.12 -23.88 39.48
CA ARG A 21 -1.09 -23.18 39.01
C ARG A 21 -1.06 -23.20 37.48
N PRO A 22 -2.18 -23.48 36.78
CA PRO A 22 -2.22 -23.29 35.34
C PRO A 22 -1.84 -21.83 35.07
N VAL A 23 -0.80 -21.63 34.26
CA VAL A 23 -0.42 -20.30 33.79
C VAL A 23 -1.65 -19.74 33.07
N ASN A 24 -2.28 -18.71 33.66
CA ASN A 24 -3.34 -17.97 33.00
C ASN A 24 -2.81 -17.55 31.63
N ALA A 25 -3.50 -17.96 30.56
CA ALA A 25 -3.14 -17.64 29.19
C ALA A 25 -2.79 -16.15 29.11
N ALA A 26 -1.60 -15.87 28.57
CA ALA A 26 -1.16 -14.51 28.33
C ALA A 26 -2.29 -13.73 27.64
N PRO A 27 -2.57 -12.47 28.05
CA PRO A 27 -3.66 -11.70 27.48
C PRO A 27 -3.52 -11.72 25.95
N ARG A 28 -4.60 -12.11 25.26
CA ARG A 28 -4.64 -12.12 23.79
C ARG A 28 -4.15 -10.75 23.34
N ARG A 29 -3.02 -10.72 22.61
CA ARG A 29 -2.53 -9.51 21.99
C ARG A 29 -3.62 -9.06 21.02
N SER A 30 -4.37 -8.03 21.41
CA SER A 30 -5.37 -7.42 20.55
C SER A 30 -4.65 -6.89 19.33
N VAL A 31 -4.91 -7.50 18.17
CA VAL A 31 -4.43 -6.96 16.90
C VAL A 31 -5.27 -5.72 16.65
N PRO A 32 -4.67 -4.52 16.55
CA PRO A 32 -5.44 -3.32 16.27
C PRO A 32 -6.23 -3.52 14.96
N SER A 33 -7.52 -3.18 14.98
CA SER A 33 -8.37 -3.25 13.78
C SER A 33 -7.84 -2.27 12.75
N THR A 34 -7.41 -2.78 11.59
CA THR A 34 -7.06 -1.91 10.46
C THR A 34 -8.36 -1.26 9.94
N PRO A 35 -8.30 -0.03 9.39
CA PRO A 35 -9.47 0.63 8.82
C PRO A 35 -10.10 -0.11 7.62
N PHE A 36 -9.51 -1.23 7.21
CA PHE A 36 -9.85 -2.03 6.04
C PHE A 36 -10.03 -3.51 6.40
N GLY A 37 -10.51 -3.82 7.62
CA GLY A 37 -10.71 -5.20 8.08
C GLY A 37 -11.61 -6.06 7.18
N ASP A 38 -12.59 -5.43 6.52
CA ASP A 38 -13.56 -6.07 5.60
C ASP A 38 -13.23 -5.82 4.12
N ASP A 39 -11.99 -5.41 3.81
CA ASP A 39 -11.55 -5.15 2.45
C ASP A 39 -11.49 -6.44 1.61
N ASP A 40 -12.36 -6.52 0.61
CA ASP A 40 -12.49 -7.67 -0.30
C ASP A 40 -11.37 -7.77 -1.36
N GLY A 41 -10.45 -6.80 -1.37
CA GLY A 41 -9.33 -6.75 -2.29
C GLY A 41 -9.66 -6.24 -3.70
N SER A 42 -10.90 -5.82 -3.96
CA SER A 42 -11.33 -5.29 -5.27
C SER A 42 -10.89 -3.83 -5.48
N ALA A 43 -10.64 -3.44 -6.74
CA ALA A 43 -10.28 -2.06 -7.05
C ALA A 43 -11.51 -1.14 -6.94
N ASP A 44 -11.31 0.07 -6.43
CA ASP A 44 -12.35 1.11 -6.46
C ASP A 44 -12.74 1.40 -7.92
N PRO A 45 -14.02 1.28 -8.30
CA PRO A 45 -14.49 1.55 -9.66
C PRO A 45 -14.09 2.94 -10.19
N ARG A 46 -13.95 3.94 -9.32
CA ARG A 46 -13.52 5.31 -9.69
C ARG A 46 -12.06 5.31 -10.12
N ILE A 47 -11.20 4.57 -9.42
CA ILE A 47 -9.78 4.41 -9.77
C ILE A 47 -9.66 3.63 -11.09
N VAL A 48 -10.43 2.55 -11.25
CA VAL A 48 -10.45 1.75 -12.48
C VAL A 48 -10.86 2.62 -13.68
N ALA A 49 -11.94 3.39 -13.56
CA ALA A 49 -12.41 4.28 -14.61
C ALA A 49 -11.37 5.36 -14.97
N ALA A 50 -10.75 5.99 -13.97
CA ALA A 50 -9.75 7.02 -14.18
C ALA A 50 -8.49 6.46 -14.87
N LEU A 51 -7.98 5.30 -14.43
CA LEU A 51 -6.83 4.62 -15.04
C LEU A 51 -7.14 4.19 -16.47
N ALA A 52 -8.33 3.64 -16.73
CA ALA A 52 -8.75 3.26 -18.07
C ALA A 52 -8.85 4.48 -18.99
N ALA A 53 -9.41 5.59 -18.52
CA ALA A 53 -9.48 6.85 -19.28
C ALA A 53 -8.09 7.45 -19.56
N TYR A 54 -7.18 7.40 -18.58
CA TYR A 54 -5.79 7.81 -18.74
C TYR A 54 -5.06 6.99 -19.83
N ASP A 55 -5.20 5.67 -19.80
CA ASP A 55 -4.48 4.77 -20.73
C ASP A 55 -4.91 4.99 -22.19
N ARG A 56 -6.21 5.14 -22.42
CA ARG A 56 -6.78 5.45 -23.74
C ARG A 56 -6.65 6.94 -24.14
N GLY A 57 -6.05 7.78 -23.31
CA GLY A 57 -5.85 9.21 -23.57
C GLY A 57 -7.12 10.07 -23.53
N ALA A 58 -8.22 9.55 -22.98
CA ALA A 58 -9.48 10.28 -22.79
C ALA A 58 -9.54 11.04 -21.45
N GLY A 59 -8.59 10.79 -20.55
CA GLY A 59 -8.41 11.49 -19.27
C GLY A 59 -6.93 11.81 -19.00
N GLY A 60 -6.67 12.63 -17.99
CA GLY A 60 -5.34 13.04 -17.57
C GLY A 60 -4.86 12.36 -16.29
N SER A 61 -3.63 12.68 -15.89
CA SER A 61 -3.09 12.23 -14.61
C SER A 61 -3.82 12.86 -13.42
N ALA A 62 -4.37 14.06 -13.58
CA ALA A 62 -5.11 14.76 -12.53
C ALA A 62 -6.35 13.98 -12.07
N GLU A 63 -7.09 13.40 -13.01
CA GLU A 63 -8.27 12.58 -12.73
C GLU A 63 -7.90 11.27 -12.02
N VAL A 64 -6.75 10.66 -12.38
CA VAL A 64 -6.22 9.49 -11.67
C VAL A 64 -5.81 9.86 -10.24
N LEU A 65 -5.07 10.96 -10.05
CA LEU A 65 -4.65 11.44 -8.73
C LEU A 65 -5.85 11.78 -7.85
N ALA A 66 -6.88 12.40 -8.43
CA ALA A 66 -8.13 12.71 -7.77
C ALA A 66 -8.83 11.45 -7.23
N ALA A 67 -8.94 10.41 -8.07
CA ALA A 67 -9.51 9.12 -7.68
C ALA A 67 -8.67 8.43 -6.60
N LEU A 68 -7.33 8.44 -6.75
CA LEU A 68 -6.41 7.86 -5.77
C LEU A 68 -6.47 8.55 -4.41
N ALA A 69 -6.59 9.88 -4.36
CA ALA A 69 -6.54 10.66 -3.12
C ALA A 69 -7.59 10.26 -2.08
N ALA A 70 -8.76 9.79 -2.52
CA ALA A 70 -9.85 9.31 -1.65
C ALA A 70 -9.84 7.79 -1.42
N GLY A 71 -8.97 7.07 -2.13
CA GLY A 71 -8.98 5.62 -2.17
C GLY A 71 -8.01 4.94 -1.21
N ARG A 72 -7.99 3.61 -1.34
CA ARG A 72 -7.05 2.71 -0.70
C ARG A 72 -6.08 2.13 -1.72
N LEU A 73 -4.90 1.78 -1.25
CA LEU A 73 -3.90 1.03 -2.00
C LEU A 73 -3.47 -0.20 -1.20
N LEU A 74 -3.07 -1.25 -1.92
CA LEU A 74 -2.47 -2.45 -1.37
C LEU A 74 -0.95 -2.35 -1.47
N ILE A 75 -0.28 -2.25 -0.33
CA ILE A 75 1.17 -2.35 -0.27
C ILE A 75 1.56 -3.83 -0.21
N PRO A 76 2.39 -4.32 -1.14
CA PRO A 76 2.85 -5.70 -1.10
C PRO A 76 3.84 -5.88 0.05
N VAL A 77 3.57 -6.87 0.91
CA VAL A 77 4.52 -7.31 1.93
C VAL A 77 5.04 -8.69 1.54
N VAL A 78 6.35 -8.83 1.43
CA VAL A 78 7.01 -10.10 1.08
C VAL A 78 7.94 -10.54 2.21
N ALA A 79 8.04 -11.84 2.38
CA ALA A 79 9.06 -12.45 3.23
C ALA A 79 10.44 -12.26 2.57
N VAL A 80 11.39 -11.70 3.30
CA VAL A 80 12.79 -11.59 2.93
C VAL A 80 13.59 -12.43 3.90
N ALA A 81 14.34 -13.39 3.39
CA ALA A 81 15.29 -14.14 4.20
C ALA A 81 16.47 -13.23 4.54
N GLU A 82 16.75 -13.04 5.83
CA GLU A 82 18.01 -12.43 6.23
C GLU A 82 19.15 -13.43 6.00
N SER A 83 20.26 -12.95 5.42
CA SER A 83 21.42 -13.79 5.18
C SER A 83 22.11 -14.08 6.51
N ALA A 84 22.30 -15.35 6.84
CA ALA A 84 23.06 -15.76 8.00
C ALA A 84 24.50 -15.23 7.97
N ASP A 85 24.96 -14.73 9.10
CA ASP A 85 26.38 -14.48 9.35
C ASP A 85 27.13 -15.82 9.42
N ALA A 86 28.45 -15.80 9.22
CA ALA A 86 29.32 -16.97 9.16
C ALA A 86 29.35 -17.83 10.45
N THR A 87 28.55 -17.48 11.47
CA THR A 87 28.42 -18.14 12.77
C THR A 87 27.23 -19.11 12.86
N GLY A 88 26.43 -19.27 11.79
CA GLY A 88 25.38 -20.29 11.75
C GLY A 88 24.13 -19.98 12.57
N ALA A 89 23.79 -18.70 12.75
CA ALA A 89 22.57 -18.29 13.42
C ALA A 89 21.31 -18.62 12.59
N GLU A 90 20.21 -18.89 13.29
CA GLU A 90 18.89 -19.21 12.74
C GLU A 90 18.40 -18.14 11.74
N LYS A 91 17.76 -18.59 10.65
CA LYS A 91 17.24 -17.72 9.59
C LYS A 91 15.98 -17.00 10.10
N GLU A 92 16.13 -15.77 10.59
CA GLU A 92 14.99 -14.89 10.79
C GLU A 92 14.45 -14.39 9.45
N THR A 93 13.12 -14.47 9.28
CA THR A 93 12.44 -13.99 8.08
C THR A 93 11.81 -12.63 8.39
N ALA A 94 12.34 -11.57 7.78
CA ALA A 94 11.81 -10.23 7.92
C ALA A 94 10.70 -9.97 6.87
N MET A 95 9.65 -9.25 7.26
CA MET A 95 8.58 -8.83 6.34
C MET A 95 8.86 -7.41 5.86
N ALA A 96 8.98 -7.20 4.55
CA ALA A 96 9.34 -5.91 3.98
C ALA A 96 8.37 -5.46 2.88
N THR A 97 8.16 -4.14 2.81
CA THR A 97 7.57 -3.46 1.65
C THR A 97 8.56 -3.47 0.49
N VAL A 98 8.06 -3.35 -0.74
CA VAL A 98 8.91 -3.50 -1.93
C VAL A 98 9.14 -2.16 -2.62
N LEU A 99 10.40 -1.71 -2.56
CA LEU A 99 10.91 -0.64 -3.40
C LEU A 99 11.39 -1.21 -4.74
N THR A 100 11.02 -0.54 -5.82
CA THR A 100 11.54 -0.76 -7.17
C THR A 100 12.45 0.39 -7.59
N THR A 101 13.30 0.17 -8.60
CA THR A 101 14.15 1.20 -9.19
C THR A 101 13.81 1.33 -10.66
N GLY A 102 13.44 2.56 -11.08
CA GLY A 102 13.17 2.89 -12.47
C GLY A 102 14.45 2.86 -13.31
N ARG A 103 14.31 2.91 -14.65
CA ARG A 103 15.47 2.99 -15.55
C ARG A 103 16.30 4.26 -15.35
N ASP A 104 15.69 5.29 -14.81
CA ASP A 104 16.31 6.57 -14.45
C ASP A 104 17.02 6.54 -13.08
N GLY A 105 17.04 5.40 -12.39
CA GLY A 105 17.68 5.23 -11.10
C GLY A 105 16.83 5.68 -9.90
N ARG A 106 15.67 6.31 -10.14
CA ARG A 106 14.78 6.75 -9.05
C ARG A 106 14.11 5.54 -8.40
N ARG A 107 13.91 5.63 -7.09
CA ARG A 107 13.21 4.59 -6.33
C ARG A 107 11.71 4.85 -6.30
N GLY A 108 10.91 3.81 -6.43
CA GLY A 108 9.46 3.88 -6.30
C GLY A 108 8.95 2.82 -5.34
N LEU A 109 8.01 3.15 -4.46
CA LEU A 109 7.30 2.17 -3.66
C LEU A 109 6.23 1.50 -4.52
N LEU A 110 6.21 0.17 -4.56
CA LEU A 110 5.16 -0.57 -5.27
C LEU A 110 3.85 -0.49 -4.48
N ALA A 111 2.76 -0.24 -5.20
CA ALA A 111 1.41 -0.30 -4.66
C ALA A 111 0.46 -0.84 -5.72
N PHE A 112 -0.65 -1.42 -5.28
CA PHE A 112 -1.64 -2.03 -6.16
C PHE A 112 -3.05 -1.55 -5.85
N THR A 113 -3.90 -1.45 -6.86
CA THR A 113 -5.31 -1.09 -6.67
C THR A 113 -6.18 -2.29 -6.32
N CYS A 114 -5.74 -3.52 -6.65
CA CYS A 114 -6.46 -4.75 -6.30
C CYS A 114 -5.53 -5.95 -6.07
N VAL A 115 -6.06 -6.98 -5.42
CA VAL A 115 -5.36 -8.24 -5.15
C VAL A 115 -5.02 -8.98 -6.45
N GLU A 116 -5.83 -8.84 -7.49
CA GLU A 116 -5.57 -9.48 -8.78
C GLU A 116 -4.27 -8.96 -9.43
N SER A 117 -4.12 -7.63 -9.55
CA SER A 117 -2.91 -6.99 -10.06
C SER A 117 -1.68 -7.34 -9.21
N LEU A 118 -1.83 -7.40 -7.88
CA LEU A 118 -0.77 -7.78 -6.95
C LEU A 118 -0.34 -9.24 -7.15
N ARG A 119 -1.29 -10.18 -7.27
CA ARG A 119 -1.00 -11.61 -7.45
C ARG A 119 -0.37 -11.91 -8.82
N ARG A 120 -0.79 -11.19 -9.87
CA ARG A 120 -0.15 -11.26 -11.19
C ARG A 120 1.31 -10.83 -11.12
N TRP A 121 1.64 -9.86 -10.27
CA TRP A 121 3.03 -9.44 -10.03
C TRP A 121 3.81 -10.44 -9.17
N ASN A 122 3.24 -10.88 -8.04
CA ASN A 122 3.85 -11.86 -7.15
C ASN A 122 2.76 -12.61 -6.34
N PRO A 123 2.55 -13.92 -6.58
CA PRO A 123 1.53 -14.69 -5.87
C PRO A 123 1.82 -14.87 -4.37
N GLU A 124 3.09 -14.76 -3.94
CA GLU A 124 3.50 -14.91 -2.54
C GLU A 124 3.40 -13.62 -1.73
N ALA A 125 3.10 -12.48 -2.38
CA ALA A 125 2.99 -11.20 -1.69
C ALA A 125 1.68 -11.12 -0.91
N ARG A 126 1.78 -10.69 0.35
CA ARG A 126 0.61 -10.45 1.21
C ARG A 126 0.12 -9.02 1.02
N PRO A 127 -1.17 -8.80 0.71
CA PRO A 127 -1.72 -7.46 0.58
C PRO A 127 -1.84 -6.79 1.95
N SER A 128 -1.35 -5.56 2.06
CA SER A 128 -1.61 -4.69 3.21
C SER A 128 -2.40 -3.45 2.75
N PRO A 129 -3.72 -3.37 3.02
CA PRO A 129 -4.53 -2.23 2.62
C PRO A 129 -4.23 -1.01 3.50
N VAL A 130 -3.95 0.12 2.85
CA VAL A 130 -3.70 1.40 3.51
C VAL A 130 -4.36 2.55 2.73
N PRO A 131 -4.68 3.68 3.37
CA PRO A 131 -5.10 4.87 2.63
C PRO A 131 -3.97 5.33 1.70
N THR A 132 -4.31 5.88 0.53
CA THR A 132 -3.31 6.38 -0.43
C THR A 132 -2.35 7.40 0.21
N ARG A 133 -2.86 8.25 1.11
CA ARG A 133 -2.03 9.19 1.86
C ARG A 133 -0.94 8.47 2.68
N SER A 134 -1.30 7.42 3.41
CA SER A 134 -0.34 6.66 4.22
C SER A 134 0.66 5.91 3.35
N ALA A 135 0.25 5.41 2.18
CA ALA A 135 1.18 4.86 1.19
C ALA A 135 2.19 5.91 0.71
N ALA A 136 1.73 7.14 0.45
CA ALA A 136 2.59 8.25 0.04
C ALA A 136 3.57 8.67 1.14
N GLU A 137 3.10 8.78 2.39
CA GLU A 137 3.92 9.06 3.56
C GLU A 137 5.00 7.97 3.75
N ALA A 138 4.63 6.69 3.66
CA ALA A 138 5.57 5.57 3.75
C ALA A 138 6.61 5.60 2.63
N ALA A 139 6.19 5.88 1.39
CA ALA A 139 7.10 6.01 0.26
C ALA A 139 8.16 7.10 0.52
N LEU A 140 7.75 8.27 1.02
CA LEU A 140 8.67 9.35 1.35
C LEU A 140 9.60 8.99 2.52
N ALA A 141 9.08 8.35 3.57
CA ALA A 141 9.87 7.89 4.72
C ALA A 141 10.95 6.89 4.31
N ASP A 142 10.61 5.98 3.38
CA ASP A 142 11.55 5.01 2.82
C ASP A 142 12.49 5.62 1.78
N GLY A 143 12.35 6.92 1.47
CA GLY A 143 13.13 7.71 0.51
C GLY A 143 12.84 7.37 -0.95
N ALA A 144 11.65 6.85 -1.26
CA ALA A 144 11.16 6.72 -2.62
C ALA A 144 10.73 8.08 -3.18
N GLU A 145 10.83 8.21 -4.49
CA GLU A 145 10.47 9.41 -5.25
C GLU A 145 9.18 9.21 -6.05
N ALA A 146 8.57 8.04 -5.94
CA ALA A 146 7.32 7.71 -6.62
C ALA A 146 6.52 6.63 -5.88
N LEU A 147 5.20 6.61 -6.10
CA LEU A 147 4.42 5.38 -6.03
C LEU A 147 4.29 4.80 -7.43
N VAL A 148 4.55 3.50 -7.58
CA VAL A 148 4.38 2.76 -8.84
C VAL A 148 3.19 1.85 -8.68
N ILE A 149 2.10 2.22 -9.34
CA ILE A 149 0.79 1.60 -9.24
C ILE A 149 0.63 0.53 -10.33
N ASP A 150 0.18 -0.66 -9.94
CA ASP A 150 -0.28 -1.72 -10.85
C ASP A 150 0.76 -2.09 -11.93
N LEU A 151 1.98 -2.39 -11.48
CA LEU A 151 3.09 -2.76 -12.36
C LEU A 151 2.81 -3.98 -13.26
N ALA A 152 1.96 -4.91 -12.81
CA ALA A 152 1.47 -6.05 -13.58
C ALA A 152 -0.04 -5.98 -13.88
N GLY A 153 -0.66 -4.84 -13.60
CA GLY A 153 -2.06 -4.56 -13.91
C GLY A 153 -2.24 -4.15 -15.37
N PRO A 154 -3.49 -4.04 -15.85
CA PRO A 154 -3.78 -3.63 -17.22
C PRO A 154 -3.27 -2.22 -17.54
N VAL A 155 -3.21 -1.34 -16.53
CA VAL A 155 -2.66 0.02 -16.65
C VAL A 155 -1.66 0.26 -15.53
N THR A 156 -0.39 0.44 -15.88
CA THR A 156 0.65 0.88 -14.94
C THR A 156 0.66 2.40 -14.87
N PHE A 157 0.59 2.94 -13.65
CA PHE A 157 0.63 4.38 -13.41
C PHE A 157 1.73 4.72 -12.39
N ALA A 158 2.30 5.92 -12.49
CA ALA A 158 3.29 6.39 -11.53
C ALA A 158 2.88 7.76 -11.00
N VAL A 159 2.80 7.87 -9.68
CA VAL A 159 2.70 9.14 -8.97
C VAL A 159 4.13 9.59 -8.71
N ASP A 160 4.58 10.67 -9.36
CA ASP A 160 5.95 11.16 -9.20
C ASP A 160 6.11 12.13 -8.03
N ALA A 161 7.34 12.58 -7.76
CA ALA A 161 7.69 13.23 -6.50
C ALA A 161 6.83 14.47 -6.13
N PRO A 162 6.47 15.39 -7.04
CA PRO A 162 5.54 16.48 -6.71
C PRO A 162 4.17 15.98 -6.25
N ASP A 163 3.55 15.08 -7.03
CA ASP A 163 2.21 14.57 -6.74
C ASP A 163 2.21 13.65 -5.50
N LEU A 164 3.31 12.91 -5.30
CA LEU A 164 3.53 12.07 -4.13
C LEU A 164 3.54 12.91 -2.85
N ARG A 165 4.25 14.04 -2.85
CA ARG A 165 4.27 14.99 -1.72
C ARG A 165 2.91 15.63 -1.50
N SER A 166 2.19 15.98 -2.57
CA SER A 166 0.81 16.49 -2.47
C SER A 166 -0.12 15.50 -1.79
N LEU A 167 -0.10 14.22 -2.21
CA LEU A 167 -0.90 13.17 -1.59
C LEU A 167 -0.53 12.94 -0.12
N ALA A 168 0.77 12.91 0.19
CA ALA A 168 1.24 12.77 1.58
C ALA A 168 0.81 13.95 2.47
N SER A 169 0.72 15.16 1.89
CA SER A 169 0.22 16.36 2.58
C SER A 169 -1.30 16.36 2.80
N GLY A 170 -2.00 15.35 2.29
CA GLY A 170 -3.45 15.22 2.40
C GLY A 170 -4.24 15.98 1.33
N TRP A 171 -3.61 16.34 0.21
CA TRP A 171 -4.31 16.92 -0.92
C TRP A 171 -5.44 15.99 -1.38
N ARG A 172 -6.60 16.58 -1.64
CA ARG A 172 -7.75 15.91 -2.25
C ARG A 172 -8.52 16.91 -3.13
N PRO A 173 -9.25 16.44 -4.16
CA PRO A 173 -10.18 17.27 -4.90
C PRO A 173 -11.26 17.82 -3.95
N LEU A 174 -11.64 19.08 -4.13
CA LEU A 174 -12.77 19.68 -3.42
C LEU A 174 -14.11 19.48 -4.16
N GLY A 175 -14.09 18.74 -5.28
CA GLY A 175 -15.21 18.66 -6.21
C GLY A 175 -15.21 19.81 -7.22
N PRO A 176 -16.16 19.80 -8.19
CA PRO A 176 -16.33 20.92 -9.11
C PRO A 176 -16.70 22.18 -8.32
N TRP A 177 -16.20 23.32 -8.78
CA TRP A 177 -16.60 24.60 -8.21
C TRP A 177 -18.08 24.86 -8.54
N PRO A 178 -18.92 25.28 -7.57
CA PRO A 178 -20.32 25.55 -7.87
C PRO A 178 -20.44 26.66 -8.94
N GLY A 179 -21.20 26.38 -10.00
CA GLY A 179 -21.45 27.35 -11.08
C GLY A 179 -20.40 27.39 -12.20
N VAL A 180 -19.39 26.51 -12.20
CA VAL A 180 -18.62 26.22 -13.42
C VAL A 180 -19.16 24.93 -14.03
N GLU A 181 -19.77 25.04 -15.22
CA GLU A 181 -19.97 23.84 -16.03
C GLU A 181 -18.60 23.29 -16.41
N GLU A 182 -18.47 21.96 -16.39
CA GLU A 182 -17.24 21.29 -16.77
C GLU A 182 -16.94 21.66 -18.21
N ALA A 183 -16.03 22.62 -18.40
CA ALA A 183 -15.69 23.13 -19.72
C ALA A 183 -15.33 21.94 -20.58
N ASP A 184 -16.13 21.70 -21.62
CA ASP A 184 -16.05 20.57 -22.51
C ASP A 184 -14.57 20.36 -22.86
N ARG A 185 -13.97 19.29 -22.31
CA ARG A 185 -12.54 19.04 -22.44
C ARG A 185 -12.29 18.46 -23.82
N ALA A 186 -12.51 19.29 -24.84
CA ALA A 186 -11.94 19.06 -26.15
C ALA A 186 -10.43 18.82 -25.94
N PRO A 187 -9.85 17.77 -26.54
CA PRO A 187 -8.42 17.57 -26.44
C PRO A 187 -7.75 18.85 -26.91
N ARG A 188 -7.04 19.52 -26.01
CA ARG A 188 -6.15 20.61 -26.40
C ARG A 188 -5.09 19.95 -27.29
N ALA A 189 -5.30 20.01 -28.60
CA ALA A 189 -4.22 19.87 -29.54
C ALA A 189 -3.17 20.91 -29.12
N ASP A 190 -1.97 20.44 -28.80
CA ASP A 190 -0.89 21.29 -28.37
C ASP A 190 -0.76 22.47 -29.35
N VAL A 191 -1.03 23.69 -28.89
CA VAL A 191 -0.77 24.90 -29.66
C VAL A 191 0.74 25.00 -29.83
N VAL A 192 1.20 24.69 -31.04
CA VAL A 192 2.55 25.03 -31.48
C VAL A 192 2.55 26.54 -31.74
N VAL A 193 2.92 27.32 -30.73
CA VAL A 193 3.33 28.72 -30.96
C VAL A 193 4.66 28.68 -31.69
N GLY A 194 4.66 29.06 -32.97
CA GLY A 194 5.85 29.22 -33.78
C GLY A 194 6.78 30.24 -33.14
N GLY A 195 7.90 29.77 -32.59
CA GLY A 195 8.92 30.60 -31.95
C GLY A 195 10.01 29.76 -31.31
N GLY A 196 10.83 29.08 -32.12
CA GLY A 196 12.18 28.60 -31.79
C GLY A 196 12.43 28.00 -30.40
N GLY A 197 11.91 26.80 -30.14
CA GLY A 197 12.29 26.01 -28.96
C GLY A 197 11.17 25.10 -28.48
N ALA A 198 11.08 23.89 -29.03
CA ALA A 198 10.01 22.94 -28.70
C ALA A 198 10.08 22.49 -27.23
N ALA A 199 9.33 23.16 -26.34
CA ALA A 199 9.04 22.68 -25.00
C ALA A 199 8.08 21.48 -25.09
N ARG A 200 8.67 20.30 -25.22
CA ARG A 200 7.97 19.02 -25.23
C ARG A 200 7.42 18.79 -23.80
N VAL A 201 6.10 18.87 -23.60
CA VAL A 201 5.48 18.36 -22.36
C VAL A 201 5.75 16.86 -22.32
N ARG A 202 6.80 16.48 -21.60
CA ARG A 202 7.21 15.10 -21.49
C ARG A 202 6.20 14.40 -20.59
N ARG A 203 5.44 13.46 -21.17
CA ARG A 203 4.83 12.35 -20.42
C ARG A 203 5.98 11.49 -19.86
N THR A 204 6.60 11.89 -18.75
CA THR A 204 7.83 11.30 -18.22
C THR A 204 7.62 10.12 -17.28
N GLY A 205 6.44 9.93 -16.71
CA GLY A 205 6.24 8.89 -15.68
C GLY A 205 6.13 7.46 -16.24
N GLY A 206 5.14 7.19 -17.09
CA GLY A 206 4.72 5.81 -17.40
C GLY A 206 5.69 4.95 -18.23
N ARG A 207 6.60 5.56 -19.01
CA ARG A 207 7.54 4.79 -19.86
C ARG A 207 8.80 4.31 -19.12
N VAL A 208 9.11 4.92 -17.98
CA VAL A 208 10.36 4.69 -17.25
C VAL A 208 10.34 3.39 -16.44
N TRP A 209 9.17 3.00 -15.94
CA TRP A 209 9.02 1.85 -15.04
C TRP A 209 8.85 0.50 -15.76
N ARG A 210 8.90 0.47 -17.10
CA ARG A 210 8.71 -0.75 -17.94
C ARG A 210 9.86 -1.76 -17.91
N GLY A 211 10.50 -1.98 -16.77
CA GLY A 211 11.61 -2.92 -16.66
C GLY A 211 12.21 -2.95 -15.27
N VAL A 212 11.50 -3.57 -14.33
CA VAL A 212 12.02 -3.81 -12.98
C VAL A 212 13.01 -4.97 -13.03
N ARG A 213 14.30 -4.67 -12.81
CA ARG A 213 15.24 -5.70 -12.35
C ARG A 213 15.11 -5.78 -10.83
N ARG A 214 14.85 -6.98 -10.30
CA ARG A 214 14.84 -7.25 -8.86
C ARG A 214 16.13 -6.69 -8.24
N ARG A 215 16.00 -5.66 -7.40
CA ARG A 215 17.05 -5.28 -6.45
C ARG A 215 16.39 -5.03 -5.10
N VAL A 216 16.33 -6.09 -4.30
CA VAL A 216 16.19 -5.97 -2.85
C VAL A 216 17.54 -5.45 -2.36
N ARG A 217 17.64 -4.18 -2.00
CA ARG A 217 18.88 -3.65 -1.38
C ARG A 217 18.71 -3.62 0.14
N ARG A 218 19.57 -4.39 0.80
CA ARG A 218 19.95 -4.33 2.22
C ARG A 218 20.02 -2.88 2.70
N ALA A 219 19.48 -2.61 3.89
CA ALA A 219 19.99 -1.51 4.71
C ALA A 219 21.43 -1.88 5.11
N LEU A 220 22.41 -1.27 4.46
CA LEU A 220 23.80 -1.25 4.91
C LEU A 220 23.95 0.02 5.74
N ILE A 221 24.04 -0.12 7.06
CA ILE A 221 24.50 0.94 7.95
C ILE A 221 25.96 0.61 8.28
N ARG A 222 26.84 1.57 7.97
CA ARG A 222 28.28 1.55 8.25
C ARG A 222 28.57 1.67 9.73
#